data_AF-A0A251U1I1-F1
#
_entry.id   AF-A0A251U1I1-F1
#
_cell.length_a   1.000
_cell.length_b   1.000
_cell.length_c   1.000
_cell.angle_alpha   90.00
_cell.angle_beta   90.00
_cell.angle_gamma   90.00
#
_symmetry.space_group_name_H-M   'P 1'
#
loop_
_entity.id
_entity.type
_entity.pdbx_description
1 polymer ?
#
loop_
_entity_poly.entity_id
_entity_poly.type
_entity_poly.pdbx_seq_one_letter_code
_entity_poly.pdbx_strand_id
1 'polypeptide(L)' 'MSDNIPFELQSEIMKRLPAESLIRFRSVCKSWKSLIHSSDFIAGYRGQQHLIVSPFSLLLMKHTSKV' A
#
# COMPACT_ATOMS: atom_id res chain seq x y z
N MET A 1 -19.60 -20.10 5.13
CA MET A 1 -18.13 -20.01 4.98
C MET A 1 -17.89 -18.80 4.11
N SER A 2 -17.23 -17.75 4.63
CA SER A 2 -16.98 -16.57 3.81
C SER A 2 -15.81 -16.87 2.89
N ASP A 3 -16.05 -16.83 1.59
CA ASP A 3 -14.99 -16.88 0.59
C ASP A 3 -14.01 -15.73 0.87
N ASN A 4 -12.75 -16.06 1.08
CA ASN A 4 -11.72 -15.06 1.28
C ASN A 4 -11.53 -14.31 -0.03
N ILE A 5 -11.55 -12.97 0.02
CA ILE A 5 -11.26 -12.14 -1.14
C ILE A 5 -9.85 -12.50 -1.66
N PRO A 6 -9.67 -12.82 -2.95
CA PRO A 6 -8.35 -13.07 -3.54
C PRO A 6 -7.34 -11.95 -3.23
N PHE A 7 -6.08 -12.32 -3.01
CA PHE A 7 -5.03 -11.38 -2.62
C PHE A 7 -4.81 -10.26 -3.66
N GLU A 8 -4.96 -10.59 -4.95
CA GLU A 8 -4.88 -9.62 -6.04
C GLU A 8 -5.94 -8.52 -5.90
N LEU A 9 -7.18 -8.88 -5.59
CA LEU A 9 -8.26 -7.91 -5.36
C LEU A 9 -8.02 -7.10 -4.08
N GLN A 10 -7.49 -7.72 -3.02
CA GLN A 10 -7.06 -6.97 -1.83
C GLN A 10 -6.02 -5.91 -2.19
N SER A 11 -5.06 -6.25 -3.06
CA SER A 11 -4.02 -5.31 -3.50
C SER A 11 -4.59 -4.12 -4.29
N GLU A 12 -5.55 -4.37 -5.19
CA GLU A 12 -6.22 -3.32 -5.95
C GLU A 12 -7.08 -2.42 -5.07
N ILE A 13 -7.76 -2.98 -4.07
CA ILE A 13 -8.48 -2.20 -3.06
C ILE A 13 -7.51 -1.30 -2.30
N MET A 14 -6.39 -1.87 -1.83
CA MET A 14 -5.37 -1.13 -1.09
C MET A 14 -4.78 0.03 -1.92
N LYS A 15 -4.54 -0.15 -3.22
CA LYS A 15 -4.02 0.93 -4.08
C LYS A 15 -4.94 2.16 -4.16
N ARG A 16 -6.24 1.99 -3.88
CA ARG A 16 -7.24 3.07 -3.90
C ARG A 16 -7.38 3.79 -2.54
N LEU A 17 -6.81 3.24 -1.48
CA LEU A 17 -6.91 3.81 -0.13
C LEU A 17 -5.90 4.94 0.09
N PRO A 18 -6.19 5.92 0.95
CA PRO A 18 -5.20 6.92 1.35
C PRO A 18 -3.97 6.30 2.02
N ALA A 19 -2.82 6.98 1.89
CA ALA A 19 -1.55 6.52 2.44
C ALA A 19 -1.59 6.28 3.96
N GLU A 20 -2.38 7.07 4.68
CA GLU A 20 -2.56 6.93 6.13
C GLU A 20 -3.17 5.57 6.50
N SER A 21 -4.21 5.14 5.79
CA SER A 21 -4.82 3.83 5.98
C SER A 21 -3.83 2.71 5.69
N LEU A 22 -3.03 2.86 4.62
CA LEU A 22 -2.01 1.88 4.25
C LEU A 22 -0.91 1.74 5.30
N ILE A 23 -0.47 2.84 5.92
CA ILE A 23 0.52 2.78 7.00
C ILE A 23 0.00 1.94 8.16
N ARG A 24 -1.29 2.12 8.53
CA ARG A 24 -1.93 1.32 9.58
C ARG A 24 -2.08 -0.15 9.16
N PHE A 25 -2.36 -0.43 7.89
CA PHE A 25 -2.55 -1.80 7.38
C PHE A 25 -1.29 -2.66 7.46
N ARG A 26 -0.10 -2.06 7.60
CA ARG A 26 1.15 -2.78 7.86
C ARG A 26 1.14 -3.60 9.16
N SER A 27 0.26 -3.31 10.11
CA SER A 27 0.13 -4.06 11.37
C SER A 27 -0.88 -5.20 11.30
N VAL A 28 -1.68 -5.32 10.23
CA VAL A 28 -2.75 -6.32 10.12
C VAL A 28 -2.18 -7.72 9.88
N CYS A 29 -1.31 -7.88 8.88
CA CYS A 29 -0.65 -9.15 8.60
C CYS A 29 0.69 -8.97 7.86
N LYS A 30 1.52 -10.02 7.84
CA LYS A 30 2.83 -10.02 7.18
C LYS A 30 2.69 -9.80 5.66
N SER A 31 1.69 -10.40 5.02
CA SER A 31 1.46 -10.30 3.57
C SER A 31 1.13 -8.87 3.16
N TRP A 32 0.27 -8.17 3.92
CA TRP A 32 -0.07 -6.77 3.64
C TRP A 32 1.12 -5.85 3.85
N LYS A 33 1.89 -6.06 4.92
CA LYS A 33 3.14 -5.32 5.15
C LYS A 33 4.13 -5.49 3.99
N SER A 34 4.31 -6.72 3.50
CA SER A 34 5.19 -7.02 2.36
C SER A 34 4.69 -6.37 1.08
N LEU A 35 3.39 -6.42 0.82
CA LEU A 35 2.77 -5.78 -0.34
C LEU A 35 2.99 -4.27 -0.34
N ILE A 36 2.72 -3.59 0.78
CA ILE A 36 2.87 -2.13 0.91
C ILE A 36 4.33 -1.69 0.75
N HIS A 37 5.28 -2.54 1.11
CA HIS A 37 6.72 -2.28 0.94
C HIS A 37 7.25 -2.66 -0.46
N SER A 38 6.46 -3.33 -1.30
CA SER A 38 6.88 -3.72 -2.65
C SER A 38 7.01 -2.51 -3.57
N SER A 39 8.07 -2.51 -4.39
CA SER A 39 8.28 -1.51 -5.43
C SER A 39 7.10 -1.42 -6.40
N ASP A 40 6.52 -2.58 -6.77
CA ASP A 40 5.44 -2.65 -7.75
C ASP A 40 4.16 -2.02 -7.21
N PHE A 41 3.88 -2.25 -5.92
CA PHE A 41 2.75 -1.63 -5.24
C PHE A 41 2.93 -0.11 -5.18
N ILE A 42 4.12 0.38 -4.81
CA ILE A 42 4.41 1.82 -4.72
C ILE A 42 4.35 2.49 -6.09
N ALA A 43 4.85 1.83 -7.15
CA ALA A 43 4.78 2.32 -8.51
C ALA A 43 3.32 2.42 -9.01
N GLY A 44 2.52 1.38 -8.79
CA GLY A 44 1.09 1.38 -9.14
C GLY A 44 0.28 2.38 -8.32
N TYR A 45 0.60 2.54 -7.04
CA TYR A 45 -0.04 3.51 -6.14
C TYR A 45 0.21 4.96 -6.58
N ARG A 46 1.43 5.28 -7.04
CA ARG A 46 1.78 6.59 -7.60
C ARG A 46 1.01 6.93 -8.87
N GLY A 47 0.79 5.96 -9.75
CA GLY A 47 0.02 6.17 -11.00
C GLY A 47 -1.45 6.50 -10.77
N GLN A 48 -2.04 6.05 -9.65
CA GLN A 48 -3.44 6.29 -9.31
C GLN A 48 -3.64 7.56 -8.45
N GLN A 49 -2.64 7.97 -7.65
CA GLN A 49 -2.73 9.10 -6.71
C GLN A 49 -2.11 10.39 -7.30
N HIS A 50 -2.66 10.91 -8.40
CA HIS A 50 -2.13 12.13 -9.04
C HIS A 50 -2.48 13.45 -8.30
N LEU A 51 -3.32 13.47 -7.26
CA LEU A 51 -3.89 14.74 -6.78
C LEU A 51 -3.56 15.18 -5.35
N ILE A 52 -2.83 14.42 -4.53
CA ILE A 52 -2.49 14.89 -3.18
C ILE A 52 -1.09 14.41 -2.79
N VAL A 53 -0.11 15.31 -2.90
CA VAL A 53 1.22 15.11 -2.29
C VAL A 53 1.06 15.23 -0.77
N SER A 54 0.49 14.19 -0.16
CA SER A 54 0.37 14.09 1.29
C SER A 54 1.75 13.79 1.87
N PRO A 55 2.17 14.44 2.97
CA PRO A 55 3.42 14.11 3.65
C PRO A 55 3.51 12.62 4.06
N PHE A 56 2.38 11.93 4.19
CA PHE A 56 2.33 10.49 4.46
C PHE A 56 2.73 9.61 3.26
N SER A 57 2.50 10.06 2.02
CA SER A 57 3.01 9.36 0.84
C SER A 57 4.54 9.37 0.82
N LEU A 58 5.16 10.45 1.29
CA LEU A 58 6.63 10.52 1.47
C LEU A 58 7.10 9.58 2.58
N LEU A 59 6.30 9.36 3.63
CA LEU A 59 6.65 8.44 4.72
C LEU A 59 6.64 6.97 4.28
N LEU A 60 5.72 6.58 3.39
CA LEU A 60 5.74 5.26 2.75
C LEU A 60 7.04 5.04 1.96
N MET A 61 7.57 6.09 1.32
CA MET A 61 8.79 6.00 0.52
C MET A 61 10.09 6.02 1.34
N LYS A 62 10.15 6.77 2.45
CA LYS A 62 11.36 6.82 3.29
C LYS A 62 11.74 5.45 3.87
N HIS A 63 10.77 4.54 4.00
CA HIS A 63 11.02 3.20 4.54
C HIS A 63 11.51 2.16 3.51
N THR A 64 11.48 2.45 2.21
CA THR A 64 11.95 1.51 1.16
C THR A 64 13.37 1.79 0.68
N SER A 65 13.99 2.90 1.09
CA SER A 65 15.41 3.18 0.82
C SER A 65 16.29 2.59 1.92
N LYS A 66 16.55 1.30 1.83
CA LYS A 66 17.76 0.65 2.39
C LYS A 66 18.16 -0.43 1.38
N VAL A 67 18.96 -0.01 0.42
CA VAL A 67 19.88 -0.89 -0.31
C VAL A 67 21.25 -0.64 0.29
#